data_AF-A0A3C1LGU6-F1
#
_entry.id   AF-A0A3C1LGU6-F1
#
_cell.length_a   1.000
_cell.length_b   1.000
_cell.length_c   1.000
_cell.angle_alpha   90.00
_cell.angle_beta   90.00
_cell.angle_gamma   90.00
#
_symmetry.space_group_name_H-M   'P 1'
#
loop_
_entity.id
_entity.type
_entity.pdbx_description
1 polymer ?
#
loop_
_entity_poly.entity_id
_entity_poly.type
_entity_poly.pdbx_seq_one_letter_code
_entity_poly.pdbx_strand_id
1 'polypeptide(L)'
;VVGPEFVTGSTRMKSGTAQKLVLNMISTSVMIQLGRVEDNSMVNMQLSNEKLVDRGIKMVMEKLRVDDYDVAKDLLLKYGSVKKAIENAHAEHL
;
A
#
# COMPACT_ATOMS: atom_id res chain seq x y z
N VAL A 1 28.62 -1.52 -9.65
CA VAL A 1 28.51 -2.16 -10.99
C VAL A 1 28.14 -3.62 -10.79
N VAL A 2 27.21 -4.18 -11.58
CA VAL A 2 26.67 -5.57 -11.39
C VAL A 2 27.55 -6.68 -12.00
N GLY A 3 28.72 -6.33 -12.54
CA GLY A 3 29.60 -7.22 -13.29
C GLY A 3 29.09 -7.54 -14.71
N PRO A 4 29.86 -8.30 -15.51
CA PRO A 4 29.47 -8.69 -16.88
C PRO A 4 28.16 -9.46 -16.92
N GLU A 5 27.30 -9.19 -17.88
CA GLU A 5 26.04 -9.92 -18.06
C GLU A 5 26.30 -11.35 -18.56
N PHE A 6 25.39 -12.29 -18.25
CA PHE A 6 25.52 -13.67 -18.72
C PHE A 6 25.48 -13.77 -20.25
N VAL A 7 24.55 -13.03 -20.86
CA VAL A 7 24.58 -12.76 -22.31
C VAL A 7 25.29 -11.43 -22.50
N THR A 8 26.45 -11.45 -23.17
CA THR A 8 27.28 -10.27 -23.40
C THR A 8 26.46 -9.11 -23.95
N GLY A 9 26.42 -8.00 -23.21
CA GLY A 9 25.70 -6.78 -23.57
C GLY A 9 24.19 -6.77 -23.29
N SER A 10 23.58 -7.87 -22.80
CA SER A 10 22.14 -7.91 -22.50
C SER A 10 21.80 -7.27 -21.15
N THR A 11 21.86 -5.94 -21.10
CA THR A 11 21.66 -5.14 -19.87
C THR A 11 20.27 -5.27 -19.25
N ARG A 12 19.28 -5.79 -19.97
CA ARG A 12 17.94 -6.10 -19.40
C ARG A 12 17.98 -7.14 -18.26
N MET A 13 19.09 -7.85 -18.09
CA MET A 13 19.29 -8.90 -17.07
C MET A 13 19.65 -8.31 -15.70
N LYS A 14 20.92 -8.36 -15.29
CA LYS A 14 21.33 -7.91 -13.95
C LYS A 14 21.19 -6.40 -13.80
N SER A 15 21.61 -5.64 -14.82
CA SER A 15 21.55 -4.19 -14.78
C SER A 15 20.10 -3.70 -14.71
N GLY A 16 19.20 -4.26 -15.52
CA GLY A 16 17.77 -3.96 -15.48
C GLY A 16 17.10 -4.34 -14.15
N THR A 17 17.48 -5.49 -13.59
CA THR A 17 16.99 -5.90 -12.25
C THR A 17 17.46 -4.94 -11.16
N ALA A 18 18.74 -4.56 -11.18
CA ALA A 18 19.30 -3.59 -10.24
C ALA A 18 18.59 -2.23 -10.35
N GLN A 19 18.33 -1.75 -11.56
CA GLN A 19 17.57 -0.52 -11.79
C GLN A 19 16.15 -0.60 -11.19
N LYS A 20 15.42 -1.70 -11.43
CA LYS A 20 14.10 -1.91 -10.83
C LYS A 20 14.14 -1.86 -9.31
N LEU A 21 15.11 -2.54 -8.69
CA LEU A 21 15.26 -2.53 -7.23
C LEU A 21 15.51 -1.12 -6.71
N VAL A 22 16.43 -0.37 -7.33
CA VAL A 22 16.73 1.02 -6.95
C VAL A 22 15.51 1.92 -7.12
N LEU A 23 14.81 1.85 -8.25
CA LEU A 23 13.60 2.65 -8.48
C LEU A 23 12.48 2.29 -7.50
N ASN A 24 12.29 1.01 -7.20
CA ASN A 24 11.34 0.56 -6.18
C ASN A 24 11.71 1.11 -4.79
N MET A 25 12.99 1.07 -4.40
CA MET A 25 13.45 1.61 -3.11
C MET A 25 13.20 3.12 -3.02
N ILE A 26 13.56 3.89 -4.05
CA ILE A 26 13.37 5.34 -4.07
C ILE A 26 11.87 5.68 -3.97
N SER A 27 11.05 5.13 -4.87
CA SER A 27 9.61 5.41 -4.91
C SER A 27 8.89 4.98 -3.62
N THR A 28 9.20 3.80 -3.08
CA THR A 28 8.62 3.32 -1.83
C THR A 28 9.02 4.21 -0.64
N SER A 29 10.30 4.59 -0.55
CA SER A 29 10.79 5.46 0.53
C SER A 29 10.12 6.83 0.53
N VAL A 30 9.92 7.42 -0.65
CA VAL A 30 9.18 8.69 -0.79
C VAL A 30 7.72 8.52 -0.34
N MET A 31 7.05 7.43 -0.73
CA MET A 31 5.66 7.18 -0.33
C MET A 31 5.50 6.98 1.19
N ILE A 32 6.49 6.36 1.85
CA ILE A 32 6.55 6.26 3.32
C ILE A 32 6.68 7.65 3.94
N GLN A 33 7.62 8.47 3.47
CA GLN A 33 7.81 9.84 4.01
C GLN A 33 6.59 10.74 3.80
N LEU A 34 5.83 10.53 2.73
CA LEU A 34 4.56 11.24 2.48
C LEU A 34 3.37 10.70 3.31
N GLY A 35 3.59 9.76 4.24
CA GLY A 35 2.55 9.19 5.10
C GLY A 35 1.50 8.37 4.34
N ARG A 36 1.87 7.80 3.18
CA ARG A 36 1.00 6.92 2.38
C ARG A 36 1.11 5.44 2.77
N VAL A 37 2.11 5.12 3.57
CA VAL A 37 2.34 3.82 4.21
C VAL A 37 2.51 4.08 5.70
N GLU A 38 1.83 3.31 6.53
CA GLU A 38 1.95 3.32 7.99
C GLU A 38 2.32 1.92 8.46
N ASP A 39 3.33 1.80 9.32
CA ASP A 39 4.00 0.53 9.63
C ASP A 39 4.47 -0.17 8.33
N ASN A 40 3.81 -1.26 7.95
CA ASN A 40 4.02 -2.03 6.72
C ASN A 40 2.77 -2.03 5.81
N SER A 41 1.82 -1.13 6.08
CA SER A 41 0.47 -1.11 5.52
C SER A 41 0.25 0.07 4.57
N MET A 42 -0.21 -0.21 3.35
CA MET A 42 -0.50 0.81 2.33
C MET A 42 -1.88 1.46 2.57
N VAL A 43 -1.93 2.41 3.50
CA VAL A 43 -3.19 3.03 3.97
C VAL A 43 -3.87 3.95 2.93
N ASN A 44 -3.14 4.36 1.89
CA ASN A 44 -3.62 5.23 0.80
C ASN A 44 -3.75 4.49 -0.55
N MET A 45 -4.09 3.21 -0.51
CA MET A 45 -4.30 2.39 -1.70
C MET A 45 -5.58 2.78 -2.47
N GLN A 46 -5.53 2.72 -3.80
CA GLN A 46 -6.70 2.92 -4.65
C GLN A 46 -7.57 1.65 -4.67
N LEU A 47 -8.86 1.81 -4.42
CA LEU A 47 -9.85 0.73 -4.37
C LEU A 47 -10.36 0.35 -5.77
N SER A 48 -9.46 -0.08 -6.66
CA SER A 48 -9.75 -0.25 -8.09
C SER A 48 -10.31 -1.62 -8.49
N ASN A 49 -10.37 -2.58 -7.56
CA ASN A 49 -10.93 -3.92 -7.78
C ASN A 49 -11.32 -4.57 -6.45
N GLU A 50 -12.14 -5.61 -6.52
CA GLU A 50 -12.68 -6.32 -5.36
C GLU A 50 -11.61 -6.82 -4.39
N LYS A 51 -10.46 -7.31 -4.89
CA LYS A 51 -9.34 -7.73 -4.02
C LYS A 51 -8.76 -6.56 -3.22
N LEU A 52 -8.64 -5.38 -3.82
CA LEU A 52 -8.13 -4.20 -3.10
C LEU A 52 -9.17 -3.64 -2.14
N VAL A 53 -10.46 -3.74 -2.48
CA VAL A 53 -11.57 -3.42 -1.56
C VAL A 53 -11.52 -4.34 -0.35
N ASP A 54 -11.53 -5.67 -0.54
CA ASP A 54 -11.49 -6.65 0.56
C ASP A 54 -10.25 -6.48 1.45
N ARG A 55 -9.07 -6.24 0.85
CA ARG A 55 -7.87 -5.92 1.61
C ARG A 55 -8.04 -4.66 2.46
N GLY A 56 -8.61 -3.60 1.90
CA GLY A 56 -8.86 -2.37 2.63
C GLY A 56 -9.80 -2.57 3.81
N ILE A 57 -10.85 -3.39 3.64
CA ILE A 57 -11.84 -3.69 4.69
C ILE A 57 -11.15 -4.38 5.87
N LYS A 58 -10.36 -5.42 5.60
CA LYS A 58 -9.57 -6.13 6.61
C LYS A 58 -8.60 -5.22 7.36
N MET A 59 -7.96 -4.29 6.65
CA MET A 59 -7.07 -3.31 7.28
C MET A 59 -7.83 -2.35 8.22
N VAL A 60 -9.02 -1.90 7.83
CA VAL A 60 -9.87 -1.06 8.69
C VAL A 60 -10.34 -1.84 9.93
N MET A 61 -10.82 -3.08 9.76
CA MET A 61 -11.19 -3.98 10.86
C MET A 61 -10.05 -4.17 11.86
N GLU A 62 -8.85 -4.48 11.36
CA GLU A 62 -7.66 -4.70 12.20
C GLU A 62 -7.25 -3.43 12.97
N LYS A 63 -7.25 -2.27 12.31
CA LYS A 63 -6.80 -1.01 12.92
C LYS A 63 -7.83 -0.42 13.90
N LEU A 64 -9.13 -0.58 13.63
CA LEU A 64 -10.20 -0.09 14.51
C LEU A 64 -10.70 -1.15 15.50
N ARG A 65 -10.22 -2.40 15.42
CA ARG A 65 -10.71 -3.54 16.21
C ARG A 65 -12.23 -3.74 16.08
N VAL A 66 -12.71 -3.65 14.84
CA VAL A 66 -14.11 -3.88 14.49
C VAL A 66 -14.25 -5.27 13.89
N ASP A 67 -15.06 -6.12 14.50
CA ASP A 67 -15.30 -7.49 14.02
C ASP A 67 -16.38 -7.57 12.93
N ASP A 68 -17.17 -6.50 12.77
CA ASP A 68 -18.21 -6.41 11.74
C ASP A 68 -17.65 -5.96 10.39
N TYR A 69 -17.73 -6.85 9.41
CA TYR A 69 -17.23 -6.62 8.06
C TYR A 69 -18.02 -5.53 7.31
N ASP A 70 -19.35 -5.50 7.48
CA ASP A 70 -20.21 -4.58 6.75
C ASP A 70 -20.01 -3.16 7.26
N VAL A 71 -19.83 -2.98 8.57
CA VAL A 71 -19.47 -1.68 9.17
C VAL A 71 -18.13 -1.18 8.64
N ALA A 72 -17.10 -2.03 8.60
CA ALA A 72 -15.78 -1.65 8.09
C ALA A 72 -15.80 -1.34 6.58
N LYS A 73 -16.62 -2.06 5.82
CA LYS A 73 -16.86 -1.82 4.40
C LYS A 73 -17.51 -0.48 4.15
N ASP A 74 -18.56 -0.16 4.89
CA ASP A 74 -19.27 1.11 4.74
C ASP A 74 -18.37 2.29 5.08
N LEU A 75 -17.56 2.18 6.16
CA LEU A 75 -16.54 3.19 6.50
C LEU A 75 -15.51 3.37 5.39
N LEU A 76 -14.97 2.27 4.85
CA LEU A 76 -13.97 2.32 3.78
C LEU A 76 -14.53 2.97 2.51
N LEU A 77 -15.75 2.60 2.11
CA LEU A 77 -16.39 3.13 0.90
C LEU A 77 -16.83 4.59 1.08
N LYS A 78 -17.29 4.99 2.28
CA LYS A 78 -17.64 6.37 2.62
C LYS A 78 -16.43 7.31 2.49
N TYR A 79 -15.27 6.90 2.99
CA TYR A 79 -14.08 7.76 3.07
C TYR A 79 -13.04 7.50 1.96
N GLY A 80 -13.19 6.42 1.19
CA GLY A 80 -12.44 6.12 -0.03
C GLY A 80 -11.00 5.64 0.15
N SER A 81 -10.48 5.60 1.38
CA SER A 81 -9.16 5.05 1.70
C SER A 81 -9.10 4.60 3.16
N VAL A 82 -8.22 3.66 3.47
CA VAL A 82 -8.04 3.12 4.83
C VAL A 82 -7.66 4.23 5.81
N LYS A 83 -6.72 5.12 5.43
CA LYS A 83 -6.28 6.23 6.28
C LYS A 83 -7.43 7.13 6.69
N LYS A 84 -8.19 7.63 5.72
CA LYS A 84 -9.34 8.51 5.98
C LYS A 84 -10.42 7.81 6.79
N ALA A 85 -10.66 6.52 6.54
CA ALA A 85 -11.63 5.75 7.31
C ALA A 85 -11.26 5.68 8.80
N ILE A 86 -9.99 5.41 9.11
CA ILE A 86 -9.49 5.35 10.49
C ILE A 86 -9.54 6.74 11.16
N GLU A 87 -9.05 7.78 10.48
CA GLU A 87 -9.04 9.15 11.01
C GLU A 87 -10.45 9.66 11.35
N ASN A 88 -11.43 9.40 10.50
CA ASN A 88 -12.81 9.85 10.74
C ASN A 88 -13.55 8.98 11.75
N ALA A 89 -13.25 7.68 11.84
CA ALA A 89 -13.83 6.82 12.88
C ALA A 89 -13.43 7.27 14.30
N HIS A 90 -12.17 7.68 14.49
CA HIS A 90 -11.71 8.23 15.77
C HIS A 90 -12.35 9.59 16.10
N ALA A 91 -12.67 10.40 15.09
CA ALA A 91 -13.34 11.69 15.27
C ALA A 91 -14.83 11.55 15.65
N GLU A 92 -15.49 10.47 15.23
CA GLU A 92 -16.90 10.19 15.52
C GLU A 92 -17.14 9.52 16.89
N HIS A 93 -16.09 9.32 17.72
CA HIS A 93 -16.17 8.70 19.07
C HIS A 93 -16.98 7.38 19.10
N LEU A 94 -16.64 6.46 18.20
CA LEU A 94 -16.87 5.03 18.42
C LEU A 94 -15.80 4.46 19.34
#